data_AF-A0A6G0ITV2-F1
#
_entry.id   AF-A0A6G0ITV2-F1
#
_cell.length_a   1.000
_cell.length_b   1.000
_cell.length_c   1.000
_cell.angle_alpha   90.00
_cell.angle_beta   90.00
_cell.angle_gamma   90.00
#
_symmetry.space_group_name_H-M   'P 1'
#
loop_
_entity.id
_entity.type
_entity.pdbx_description
1 polymer ?
#
loop_
_entity_poly.entity_id
_entity_poly.type
_entity_poly.pdbx_seq_one_letter_code
_entity_poly.pdbx_strand_id
1 'polypeptide(L)'
;MSQSGTEPPPEIDAWTKEDVHRWLMTEVKIQQTCADIFIAEEVSGDALIAYKKKDVLDLGIKHGPAVKITSYLERLKTGSQHESLCPSDVEHWTKEKVSEWLRQHVKVDSKKAQRFQDEDVSGDCLVCFKKQDFLDLELKKGPAVKILNKLDGLKTVTQRNSMGMGRTQHKNKTYLPVEKQDQQPVSQETKRKGSAENATILIKDTLENLYARI
;
A
#
# COMPACT_ATOMS: atom_id res chain seq x y z
N MET A 1 39.86 -27.00 -2.99
CA MET A 1 38.50 -26.55 -3.29
C MET A 1 37.62 -26.99 -2.14
N SER A 2 37.45 -26.14 -1.13
CA SER A 2 36.69 -26.50 0.07
C SER A 2 35.21 -26.28 -0.21
N GLN A 3 34.45 -27.37 -0.16
CA GLN A 3 33.01 -27.36 -0.28
C GLN A 3 32.43 -26.54 0.88
N SER A 4 31.67 -25.50 0.55
CA SER A 4 30.83 -24.79 1.51
C SER A 4 29.68 -25.72 1.89
N GLY A 5 29.88 -26.48 2.96
CA GLY A 5 28.82 -27.20 3.64
C GLY A 5 27.88 -26.17 4.26
N THR A 6 26.80 -25.84 3.56
CA THR A 6 25.71 -25.06 4.16
C THR A 6 24.88 -26.06 4.95
N GLU A 7 25.21 -26.25 6.22
CA GLU A 7 24.27 -26.85 7.16
C GLU A 7 22.94 -26.08 7.10
N PRO A 8 21.80 -26.78 7.15
CA PRO A 8 20.51 -26.09 7.24
C PRO A 8 20.56 -25.15 8.44
N PRO A 9 19.97 -23.94 8.34
CA PRO A 9 19.91 -23.03 9.48
C PRO A 9 19.38 -23.79 10.70
N PRO A 10 19.95 -23.54 11.90
CA PRO A 10 19.42 -24.11 13.12
C PRO A 10 17.91 -23.85 13.20
N GLU A 11 17.17 -24.80 13.78
CA GLU A 11 15.76 -24.56 14.09
C GLU A 11 15.63 -23.27 14.91
N ILE A 12 14.54 -22.52 14.68
CA ILE A 12 14.37 -21.18 15.26
C ILE A 12 14.50 -21.20 16.79
N ASP A 13 14.12 -22.29 17.45
CA ASP A 13 14.21 -22.44 18.91
C ASP A 13 15.66 -22.44 19.45
N ALA A 14 16.63 -22.83 18.63
CA ALA A 14 18.05 -22.85 18.98
C ALA A 14 18.76 -21.50 18.74
N TRP A 15 18.07 -20.50 18.20
CA TRP A 15 18.69 -19.22 17.86
C TRP A 15 19.09 -18.43 19.11
N THR A 16 20.32 -17.93 19.11
CA THR A 16 20.77 -16.92 20.08
C THR A 16 20.11 -15.57 19.80
N LYS A 17 20.22 -14.62 20.73
CA LYS A 17 19.77 -13.25 20.50
C LYS A 17 20.51 -12.59 19.32
N GLU A 18 21.78 -12.95 19.12
CA GLU A 18 22.58 -12.51 17.96
C GLU A 18 22.06 -13.09 16.64
N ASP A 19 21.55 -14.33 16.65
CA ASP A 19 20.93 -14.94 15.47
C ASP A 19 19.58 -14.31 15.15
N VAL A 20 18.76 -14.03 16.17
CA VAL A 20 17.51 -13.27 16.03
C VAL A 20 17.79 -11.89 15.43
N HIS A 21 18.77 -11.16 15.96
CA HIS A 21 19.19 -9.86 15.43
C HIS A 21 19.64 -9.95 13.98
N ARG A 22 20.48 -10.94 13.65
CA ARG A 22 20.94 -11.18 12.28
C ARG A 22 19.76 -11.42 11.34
N TRP A 23 18.82 -12.28 11.73
CA TRP A 23 17.61 -12.55 10.96
C TRP A 23 16.76 -11.29 10.73
N LEU A 24 16.58 -10.45 11.75
CA LEU A 24 15.88 -9.17 11.64
C LEU A 24 16.56 -8.24 10.63
N MET A 25 17.89 -8.22 10.59
CA MET A 25 18.68 -7.37 9.70
C MET A 25 18.76 -7.90 8.26
N THR A 26 18.90 -9.20 8.07
CA THR A 26 19.17 -9.79 6.74
C THR A 26 17.92 -10.28 6.03
N GLU A 27 17.05 -10.99 6.75
CA GLU A 27 15.85 -11.60 6.19
C GLU A 27 14.65 -10.66 6.29
N VAL A 28 14.38 -10.14 7.49
CA VAL A 28 13.26 -9.21 7.70
C VAL A 28 13.62 -7.82 7.20
N LYS A 29 14.91 -7.45 7.16
CA LYS A 29 15.40 -6.13 6.69
C LYS A 29 14.68 -4.97 7.39
N ILE A 30 14.67 -4.98 8.71
CA ILE A 30 14.17 -3.83 9.50
C ILE A 30 15.28 -2.83 9.79
N GLN A 31 14.93 -1.67 10.33
CA GLN A 31 15.93 -0.69 10.77
C GLN A 31 16.75 -1.25 11.93
N GLN A 32 18.06 -0.95 11.93
CA GLN A 32 19.01 -1.37 12.95
C GLN A 32 18.53 -1.03 14.37
N THR A 33 18.02 0.19 14.55
CA THR A 33 17.47 0.65 15.83
C THR A 33 16.30 -0.19 16.35
N CYS A 34 15.51 -0.80 15.45
CA CYS A 34 14.46 -1.74 15.83
C CYS A 34 15.03 -3.13 16.17
N ALA A 35 16.03 -3.60 15.42
CA ALA A 35 16.68 -4.89 15.68
C ALA A 35 17.44 -4.88 17.02
N ASP A 36 18.11 -3.76 17.35
CA ASP A 36 18.87 -3.61 18.59
C ASP A 36 18.01 -3.72 19.85
N ILE A 37 16.72 -3.39 19.76
CA ILE A 37 15.76 -3.59 20.86
C ILE A 37 15.66 -5.07 21.23
N PHE A 38 15.65 -5.99 20.26
CA PHE A 38 15.60 -7.43 20.55
C PHE A 38 16.87 -7.93 21.22
N ILE A 39 18.04 -7.34 20.92
CA ILE A 39 19.29 -7.65 21.63
C ILE A 39 19.23 -7.14 23.06
N ALA A 40 18.78 -5.89 23.26
CA ALA A 40 18.70 -5.26 24.57
C ALA A 40 17.73 -6.00 25.51
N GLU A 41 16.63 -6.51 24.96
CA GLU A 41 15.60 -7.28 25.66
C GLU A 41 15.91 -8.79 25.68
N GLU A 42 17.12 -9.18 25.24
CA GLU A 42 17.64 -10.55 25.27
C GLU A 42 16.73 -11.59 24.61
N VAL A 43 16.07 -11.22 23.50
CA VAL A 43 15.13 -12.09 22.81
C VAL A 43 15.88 -13.16 22.00
N SER A 44 15.92 -14.38 22.54
CA SER A 44 16.37 -15.59 21.85
C SER A 44 15.26 -16.23 21.00
N GLY A 45 15.62 -17.24 20.22
CA GLY A 45 14.74 -17.94 19.31
C GLY A 45 13.55 -18.67 19.95
N ASP A 46 13.79 -19.34 21.07
CA ASP A 46 12.77 -20.00 21.91
C ASP A 46 11.76 -18.99 22.50
N ALA A 47 12.21 -17.77 22.80
CA ALA A 47 11.31 -16.67 23.16
C ALA A 47 10.56 -16.15 21.94
N LEU A 48 11.28 -15.84 20.85
CA LEU A 48 10.73 -15.26 19.62
C LEU A 48 9.61 -16.11 19.03
N ILE A 49 9.71 -17.44 19.09
CA ILE A 49 8.65 -18.32 18.55
C ILE A 49 7.30 -18.14 19.28
N ALA A 50 7.30 -17.67 20.52
CA ALA A 50 6.07 -17.38 21.27
C ALA A 50 5.50 -15.98 20.97
N TYR A 51 6.27 -15.08 20.36
CA TYR A 51 5.84 -13.69 20.13
C TYR A 51 4.63 -13.59 19.21
N LYS A 52 3.73 -12.70 19.61
CA LYS A 52 2.62 -12.16 18.82
C LYS A 52 2.90 -10.69 18.54
N LYS A 53 2.08 -10.09 17.67
CA LYS A 53 2.25 -8.67 17.30
C LYS A 53 2.20 -7.74 18.50
N LYS A 54 1.35 -8.05 19.49
CA LYS A 54 1.27 -7.27 20.73
C LYS A 54 2.60 -7.28 21.49
N ASP A 55 3.27 -8.42 21.59
CA ASP A 55 4.54 -8.52 22.30
C ASP A 55 5.61 -7.65 21.61
N VAL A 56 5.66 -7.66 20.27
CA VAL A 56 6.55 -6.77 19.50
C VAL A 56 6.23 -5.28 19.73
N LEU A 57 4.94 -4.91 19.80
CA LEU A 57 4.52 -3.54 20.09
C LEU A 57 4.86 -3.12 21.53
N ASP A 58 4.78 -4.05 22.49
CA ASP A 58 5.08 -3.81 23.90
C ASP A 58 6.60 -3.54 24.09
N LEU A 59 7.46 -3.94 23.13
CA LEU A 59 8.88 -3.51 23.04
C LEU A 59 9.06 -2.05 22.56
N GLY A 60 7.98 -1.32 22.27
CA GLY A 60 8.03 0.04 21.73
C GLY A 60 8.31 0.11 20.23
N ILE A 61 8.30 -1.02 19.52
CA ILE A 61 8.41 -1.06 18.06
C ILE A 61 7.10 -0.59 17.44
N LYS A 62 7.19 0.29 16.44
CA LYS A 62 6.02 0.87 15.76
C LYS A 62 5.25 -0.16 14.93
N HIS A 63 4.00 0.18 14.59
CA HIS A 63 3.08 -0.74 13.95
C HIS A 63 3.60 -1.32 12.62
N GLY A 64 4.21 -0.50 11.76
CA GLY A 64 4.74 -0.94 10.47
C GLY A 64 5.75 -2.08 10.61
N PRO A 65 6.89 -1.85 11.28
CA PRO A 65 7.88 -2.89 11.53
C PRO A 65 7.31 -4.08 12.32
N ALA A 66 6.42 -3.86 13.30
CA ALA A 66 5.82 -4.95 14.07
C ALA A 66 5.00 -5.92 13.21
N VAL A 67 4.22 -5.40 12.24
CA VAL A 67 3.50 -6.24 11.27
C VAL A 67 4.47 -7.00 10.37
N LYS A 68 5.54 -6.35 9.91
CA LYS A 68 6.56 -7.00 9.07
C LYS A 68 7.23 -8.17 9.80
N ILE A 69 7.71 -7.94 11.02
CA ILE A 69 8.37 -8.96 11.86
C ILE A 69 7.44 -10.15 12.09
N THR A 70 6.20 -9.89 12.50
CA THR A 70 5.25 -10.98 12.79
C THR A 70 4.85 -11.77 11.55
N SER A 71 4.68 -11.11 10.40
CA SER A 71 4.44 -11.79 9.13
C SER A 71 5.60 -12.72 8.75
N TYR A 72 6.85 -12.26 8.91
CA TYR A 72 8.04 -13.08 8.64
C TYR A 72 8.18 -14.23 9.65
N LEU A 73 7.89 -13.99 10.92
CA LEU A 73 7.91 -15.03 11.95
C LEU A 73 6.85 -16.11 11.72
N GLU A 74 5.62 -15.74 11.35
CA GLU A 74 4.58 -16.69 10.97
C GLU A 74 5.04 -17.59 9.81
N ARG A 75 5.67 -16.99 8.79
CA ARG A 75 6.19 -17.73 7.64
C ARG A 75 7.33 -18.67 8.01
N LEU A 76 8.23 -18.22 8.89
CA LEU A 76 9.33 -19.02 9.40
C LEU A 76 8.80 -20.26 10.13
N LYS A 77 7.74 -20.10 10.93
CA LYS A 77 7.05 -21.21 11.62
C LYS A 77 6.35 -22.19 10.66
N THR A 78 5.77 -21.69 9.57
CA THR A 78 5.05 -22.55 8.61
C THR A 78 5.93 -23.09 7.48
N GLY A 79 7.21 -22.75 7.44
CA GLY A 79 8.13 -23.11 6.34
C GLY A 79 7.73 -22.52 4.98
N SER A 80 6.94 -21.44 4.96
CA SER A 80 6.43 -20.86 3.71
C SER A 80 7.47 -19.93 3.09
N GLN A 81 7.95 -20.28 1.90
CA GLN A 81 8.82 -19.41 1.12
C GLN A 81 8.06 -18.17 0.62
N HIS A 82 8.78 -17.07 0.49
CA HIS A 82 8.30 -15.86 -0.17
C HIS A 82 8.19 -16.15 -1.67
N GLU A 83 7.03 -16.55 -2.17
CA GLU A 83 6.71 -16.08 -3.52
C GLU A 83 6.58 -14.57 -3.37
N SER A 84 7.59 -13.84 -3.87
CA SER A 84 7.52 -12.39 -3.97
C SER A 84 6.42 -12.04 -4.96
N LEU A 85 5.19 -12.14 -4.48
CA LEU A 85 4.01 -11.57 -5.09
C LEU A 85 3.98 -10.06 -4.81
N CYS A 86 5.05 -9.48 -4.23
CA CYS A 86 5.17 -8.06 -4.08
C CYS A 86 5.36 -7.45 -5.48
N PRO A 87 4.56 -6.45 -5.87
CA PRO A 87 4.96 -5.60 -6.98
C PRO A 87 6.29 -4.97 -6.55
N SER A 88 7.39 -5.28 -7.24
CA SER A 88 8.74 -4.75 -6.92
C SER A 88 8.72 -3.24 -6.66
N ASP A 89 7.81 -2.54 -7.34
CA ASP A 89 7.60 -1.11 -7.18
C ASP A 89 7.15 -0.69 -5.78
N VAL A 90 6.31 -1.48 -5.08
CA VAL A 90 5.77 -1.13 -3.77
C VAL A 90 6.77 -1.38 -2.65
N GLU A 91 7.57 -2.45 -2.73
CA GLU A 91 8.52 -2.83 -1.67
C GLU A 91 9.48 -1.68 -1.32
N HIS A 92 9.87 -0.89 -2.33
CA HIS A 92 10.82 0.21 -2.19
C HIS A 92 10.16 1.55 -1.79
N TRP A 93 8.86 1.59 -1.51
CA TRP A 93 8.21 2.83 -1.09
C TRP A 93 8.64 3.22 0.31
N THR A 94 9.10 4.46 0.45
CA THR A 94 9.29 5.07 1.77
C THR A 94 7.94 5.29 2.46
N LYS A 95 7.97 5.52 3.78
CA LYS A 95 6.76 5.85 4.56
C LYS A 95 6.06 7.12 4.08
N GLU A 96 6.82 8.09 3.57
CA GLU A 96 6.31 9.31 2.92
C GLU A 96 5.53 8.93 1.65
N LYS A 97 6.10 8.03 0.83
CA LYS A 97 5.45 7.58 -0.42
C LYS A 97 4.19 6.79 -0.15
N VAL A 98 4.18 5.94 0.88
CA VAL A 98 2.97 5.24 1.34
C VAL A 98 1.89 6.23 1.75
N SER A 99 2.22 7.21 2.60
CA SER A 99 1.29 8.26 3.04
C SER A 99 0.74 9.07 1.85
N GLU A 100 1.59 9.45 0.90
CA GLU A 100 1.17 10.11 -0.34
C GLU A 100 0.21 9.25 -1.16
N TRP A 101 0.56 7.98 -1.38
CA TRP A 101 -0.24 7.05 -2.17
C TRP A 101 -1.62 6.84 -1.55
N LEU A 102 -1.69 6.71 -0.22
CA LEU A 102 -2.94 6.60 0.54
C LEU A 102 -3.84 7.82 0.26
N ARG A 103 -3.30 9.05 0.31
CA ARG A 103 -4.06 10.26 0.01
C ARG A 103 -4.51 10.32 -1.45
N GLN A 104 -3.60 10.05 -2.39
CA GLN A 104 -3.85 10.25 -3.82
C GLN A 104 -4.74 9.17 -4.44
N HIS A 105 -4.52 7.89 -4.09
CA HIS A 105 -5.17 6.77 -4.75
C HIS A 105 -6.27 6.12 -3.90
N VAL A 106 -6.12 6.10 -2.57
CA VAL A 106 -7.14 5.54 -1.66
C VAL A 106 -8.13 6.61 -1.22
N LYS A 107 -7.72 7.89 -1.25
CA LYS A 107 -8.51 9.05 -0.79
C LYS A 107 -8.82 8.98 0.70
N VAL A 108 -7.86 8.53 1.51
CA VAL A 108 -7.95 8.68 2.97
C VAL A 108 -7.62 10.13 3.36
N ASP A 109 -8.16 10.58 4.49
CA ASP A 109 -7.87 11.92 5.01
C ASP A 109 -6.40 12.07 5.42
N SER A 110 -5.92 13.31 5.45
CA SER A 110 -4.51 13.60 5.71
C SER A 110 -4.05 13.14 7.10
N LYS A 111 -4.91 13.21 8.12
CA LYS A 111 -4.57 12.79 9.48
C LYS A 111 -4.39 11.28 9.55
N LYS A 112 -5.27 10.52 8.89
CA LYS A 112 -5.13 9.06 8.80
C LYS A 112 -3.93 8.66 7.97
N ALA A 113 -3.65 9.33 6.84
CA ALA A 113 -2.43 9.06 6.07
C ALA A 113 -1.16 9.35 6.88
N GLN A 114 -1.13 10.46 7.62
CA GLN A 114 -0.01 10.82 8.49
C GLN A 114 0.28 9.75 9.54
N ARG A 115 -0.76 9.14 10.12
CA ARG A 115 -0.59 8.05 11.09
C ARG A 115 0.21 6.86 10.54
N PHE A 116 0.07 6.52 9.26
CA PHE A 116 0.87 5.45 8.65
C PHE A 116 2.35 5.84 8.59
N GLN A 117 2.66 7.12 8.38
CA GLN A 117 4.03 7.61 8.44
C GLN A 117 4.57 7.62 9.86
N ASP A 118 3.79 8.08 10.84
CA ASP A 118 4.19 8.15 12.25
C ASP A 118 4.49 6.75 12.80
N GLU A 119 3.74 5.74 12.32
CA GLU A 119 3.89 4.31 12.64
C GLU A 119 4.91 3.58 11.75
N ASP A 120 5.74 4.33 11.01
CA ASP A 120 6.81 3.83 10.14
C ASP A 120 6.35 2.75 9.14
N VAL A 121 5.17 2.92 8.55
CA VAL A 121 4.66 2.02 7.51
C VAL A 121 5.27 2.37 6.15
N SER A 122 6.40 1.74 5.83
CA SER A 122 6.99 1.69 4.49
C SER A 122 6.29 0.65 3.61
N GLY A 123 6.64 0.59 2.32
CA GLY A 123 5.98 -0.27 1.35
C GLY A 123 6.19 -1.77 1.59
N ASP A 124 7.40 -2.16 1.95
CA ASP A 124 7.77 -3.51 2.43
C ASP A 124 7.02 -3.92 3.73
N CYS A 125 6.67 -2.96 4.58
CA CYS A 125 5.76 -3.20 5.70
C CYS A 125 4.33 -3.36 5.19
N LEU A 126 3.85 -2.43 4.36
CA LEU A 126 2.48 -2.37 3.86
C LEU A 126 2.05 -3.65 3.14
N VAL A 127 2.96 -4.30 2.42
CA VAL A 127 2.67 -5.57 1.70
C VAL A 127 2.45 -6.75 2.66
N CYS A 128 2.90 -6.62 3.92
CA CYS A 128 2.64 -7.60 4.97
C CYS A 128 1.30 -7.37 5.69
N PHE A 129 0.63 -6.24 5.46
CA PHE A 129 -0.59 -5.90 6.19
C PHE A 129 -1.75 -6.81 5.82
N LYS A 130 -2.40 -7.34 6.85
CA LYS A 130 -3.71 -7.96 6.81
C LYS A 130 -4.77 -6.91 7.15
N LYS A 131 -6.03 -7.26 6.92
CA LYS A 131 -7.17 -6.37 7.19
C LYS A 131 -7.15 -5.79 8.60
N GLN A 132 -6.79 -6.59 9.60
CA GLN A 132 -6.78 -6.17 11.01
C GLN A 132 -5.74 -5.08 11.30
N ASP A 133 -4.58 -5.13 10.65
CA ASP A 133 -3.50 -4.16 10.86
C ASP A 133 -3.93 -2.74 10.47
N PHE A 134 -4.74 -2.60 9.42
CA PHE A 134 -5.35 -1.31 9.08
C PHE A 134 -6.35 -0.83 10.15
N LEU A 135 -7.11 -1.74 10.76
CA LEU A 135 -8.09 -1.39 11.79
C LEU A 135 -7.41 -0.96 13.10
N ASP A 136 -6.27 -1.56 13.42
CA ASP A 136 -5.45 -1.19 14.58
C ASP A 136 -4.85 0.21 14.42
N LEU A 137 -4.66 0.67 13.19
CA LEU A 137 -4.36 2.07 12.84
C LEU A 137 -5.61 2.96 12.75
N GLU A 138 -6.74 2.50 13.30
CA GLU A 138 -8.04 3.17 13.29
C GLU A 138 -8.54 3.53 11.89
N LEU A 139 -8.12 2.78 10.87
CA LEU A 139 -8.69 2.91 9.54
C LEU A 139 -10.02 2.16 9.48
N LYS A 140 -11.02 2.74 8.81
CA LYS A 140 -12.32 2.05 8.64
C LYS A 140 -12.17 0.85 7.70
N LYS A 141 -13.07 -0.14 7.86
CA LYS A 141 -13.11 -1.37 7.05
C LYS A 141 -13.14 -1.10 5.53
N GLY A 142 -13.89 -0.09 5.09
CA GLY A 142 -14.00 0.27 3.66
C GLY A 142 -12.66 0.64 3.03
N PRO A 143 -11.99 1.71 3.51
CA PRO A 143 -10.64 2.06 3.05
C PRO A 143 -9.62 0.93 3.18
N ALA A 144 -9.67 0.12 4.24
CA ALA A 144 -8.78 -1.04 4.40
C ALA A 144 -8.92 -2.05 3.24
N VAL A 145 -10.15 -2.43 2.90
CA VAL A 145 -10.42 -3.32 1.74
C VAL A 145 -9.98 -2.67 0.43
N LYS A 146 -10.19 -1.35 0.27
CA LYS A 146 -9.75 -0.61 -0.91
C LYS A 146 -8.23 -0.64 -1.09
N ILE A 147 -7.46 -0.57 0.01
CA ILE A 147 -6.00 -0.68 -0.02
C ILE A 147 -5.60 -2.07 -0.51
N LEU A 148 -6.13 -3.13 0.12
CA LEU A 148 -5.84 -4.52 -0.24
C LEU A 148 -6.10 -4.78 -1.73
N ASN A 149 -7.28 -4.41 -2.24
CA ASN A 149 -7.63 -4.58 -3.66
C ASN A 149 -6.69 -3.82 -4.60
N LYS A 150 -6.23 -2.62 -4.21
CA LYS A 150 -5.30 -1.85 -5.03
C LYS A 150 -3.90 -2.44 -5.02
N LEU A 151 -3.43 -2.91 -3.86
CA LEU A 151 -2.15 -3.61 -3.76
C LEU A 151 -2.16 -4.87 -4.62
N ASP A 152 -3.23 -5.65 -4.58
CA ASP A 152 -3.38 -6.83 -5.44
C ASP A 152 -3.44 -6.47 -6.93
N GLY A 153 -4.13 -5.38 -7.27
CA GLY A 153 -4.14 -4.85 -8.64
C GLY A 153 -2.75 -4.50 -9.16
N LEU A 154 -1.87 -3.93 -8.32
CA LEU A 154 -0.49 -3.59 -8.69
C LEU A 154 0.33 -4.85 -9.02
N LYS A 155 0.09 -5.97 -8.33
CA LYS A 155 0.77 -7.26 -8.60
C LYS A 155 0.50 -7.73 -10.04
N THR A 156 -0.74 -7.59 -10.48
CA THR A 156 -1.16 -8.02 -11.83
C THR A 156 -0.60 -7.14 -12.95
N VAL A 157 -0.33 -5.86 -12.67
CA VAL A 157 0.23 -4.92 -13.66
C VAL A 157 1.72 -5.17 -13.84
N THR A 158 2.47 -5.37 -12.76
CA THR A 158 3.91 -5.68 -12.82
C THR A 158 4.18 -6.98 -13.59
N GLN A 159 3.35 -8.03 -13.39
CA GLN A 159 3.48 -9.29 -14.14
C GLN A 159 3.18 -9.17 -15.64
N ARG A 160 2.26 -8.28 -16.05
CA ARG A 160 2.01 -8.01 -17.49
C ARG A 160 3.16 -7.27 -18.15
N ASN A 161 3.81 -6.37 -17.43
CA ASN A 161 4.96 -5.63 -17.95
C ASN A 161 6.22 -6.53 -18.07
N SER A 162 6.34 -7.58 -17.24
CA SER A 162 7.46 -8.55 -17.34
C SER A 162 7.25 -9.63 -18.41
N MET A 163 6.02 -9.89 -18.86
CA MET A 163 5.69 -10.89 -19.89
C MET A 163 5.16 -10.26 -21.20
N GLY A 164 5.83 -9.21 -21.70
CA GLY A 164 5.24 -8.31 -22.71
C GLY A 164 6.13 -7.83 -23.84
N MET A 165 7.02 -8.65 -24.40
CA MET A 165 7.51 -8.49 -25.78
C MET A 165 6.93 -9.62 -26.64
N GLY A 166 5.59 -9.68 -26.69
CA GLY A 166 4.82 -10.61 -27.51
C GLY A 166 3.91 -9.83 -28.45
N ARG A 167 4.27 -9.84 -29.73
CA ARG A 167 3.58 -9.20 -30.85
C ARG A 167 2.05 -9.40 -30.80
N THR A 168 1.30 -8.31 -30.70
CA THR A 168 -0.10 -8.28 -31.13
C THR A 168 -0.14 -8.32 -32.66
N GLN A 169 -0.46 -9.48 -33.23
CA GLN A 169 -0.93 -9.56 -34.60
C GLN A 169 -2.42 -9.19 -34.69
N HIS A 170 -2.67 -8.26 -35.60
CA HIS A 170 -3.91 -7.71 -36.12
C HIS A 170 -5.16 -8.61 -36.14
N LYS A 171 -6.31 -8.00 -35.83
CA LYS A 171 -7.53 -8.13 -36.64
C LYS A 171 -8.12 -6.73 -36.87
N ASN A 172 -7.70 -6.11 -37.96
CA ASN A 172 -8.30 -4.88 -38.47
C ASN A 172 -9.70 -5.22 -39.02
N LYS A 173 -10.76 -4.59 -38.50
CA LYS A 173 -12.02 -4.45 -39.22
C LYS A 173 -11.90 -3.25 -40.16
N THR A 174 -11.91 -3.54 -41.44
CA THR A 174 -12.01 -2.58 -42.54
C THR A 174 -13.29 -1.75 -42.42
N TYR A 175 -13.16 -0.44 -42.31
CA TYR A 175 -14.12 0.51 -42.86
C TYR A 175 -13.36 1.46 -43.77
N LEU A 176 -13.82 1.55 -45.02
CA LEU A 176 -13.27 2.38 -46.09
C LEU A 176 -13.57 3.87 -45.81
N PRO A 177 -12.68 4.81 -46.18
CA PRO A 177 -12.93 6.24 -46.10
C PRO A 177 -13.59 6.76 -47.39
N VAL A 178 -14.57 7.66 -47.25
CA VAL A 178 -15.04 8.52 -48.35
C VAL A 178 -14.60 9.94 -48.04
N GLU A 179 -13.63 10.43 -48.81
CA GLU A 179 -13.28 11.84 -48.92
C GLU A 179 -14.30 12.57 -49.80
N LYS A 180 -14.67 13.80 -49.43
CA LYS A 180 -15.01 14.85 -50.39
C LYS A 180 -14.43 16.19 -49.94
N GLN A 181 -13.67 16.78 -50.85
CA GLN A 181 -12.99 18.07 -50.78
C GLN A 181 -13.93 19.28 -50.95
N ASP A 182 -13.55 20.34 -50.25
CA ASP A 182 -13.58 21.79 -50.53
C ASP A 182 -14.69 22.44 -51.37
N GLN A 183 -15.34 23.44 -50.75
CA GLN A 183 -15.46 24.82 -51.27
C GLN A 183 -16.07 25.78 -50.22
N GLN A 184 -15.39 26.91 -49.97
CA GLN A 184 -15.92 28.13 -49.32
C GLN A 184 -16.78 28.93 -50.33
N PRO A 185 -17.79 29.73 -49.90
CA PRO A 185 -17.52 31.15 -49.62
C PRO A 185 -18.39 31.87 -48.54
N VAL A 186 -17.77 32.89 -47.92
CA VAL A 186 -18.27 34.26 -47.63
C VAL A 186 -19.46 34.50 -46.65
N SER A 187 -19.10 35.19 -45.56
CA SER A 187 -19.77 36.28 -44.79
C SER A 187 -21.25 36.21 -44.40
N GLN A 188 -21.54 36.38 -43.10
CA GLN A 188 -22.11 37.61 -42.54
C GLN A 188 -22.25 37.59 -41.00
N GLU A 189 -22.14 38.78 -40.45
CA GLU A 189 -22.04 39.22 -39.06
C GLU A 189 -23.42 39.35 -38.39
N THR A 190 -23.64 38.90 -37.14
CA THR A 190 -24.49 39.64 -36.18
C THR A 190 -24.25 39.27 -34.70
N LYS A 191 -24.06 40.32 -33.90
CA LYS A 191 -24.02 40.45 -32.42
C LYS A 191 -25.25 39.88 -31.67
N ARG A 192 -25.02 39.43 -30.43
CA ARG A 192 -25.63 39.86 -29.12
C ARG A 192 -25.18 38.85 -28.04
N LYS A 193 -24.26 39.16 -27.11
CA LYS A 193 -24.37 39.89 -25.83
C LYS A 193 -25.52 39.41 -24.92
N GLY A 194 -25.19 38.81 -23.78
CA GLY A 194 -26.12 38.49 -22.69
C GLY A 194 -25.44 37.71 -21.55
N SER A 195 -24.89 38.43 -20.58
CA SER A 195 -24.34 37.93 -19.31
C SER A 195 -25.46 37.48 -18.36
N ALA A 196 -25.23 36.43 -17.59
CA ALA A 196 -26.01 36.12 -16.38
C ALA A 196 -25.10 35.40 -15.37
N GLU A 197 -24.32 36.20 -14.64
CA GLU A 197 -23.81 35.85 -13.32
C GLU A 197 -24.98 35.78 -12.31
N ASN A 198 -24.76 35.05 -11.20
CA ASN A 198 -25.57 34.99 -9.96
C ASN A 198 -26.61 33.86 -9.83
N ALA A 199 -26.13 32.62 -9.83
CA ALA A 199 -26.85 31.48 -9.22
C ALA A 199 -26.32 31.21 -7.80
N THR A 200 -26.54 32.14 -6.88
CA THR A 200 -26.44 31.87 -5.43
C THR A 200 -27.34 32.89 -4.73
N ILE A 201 -28.09 32.45 -3.72
CA ILE A 201 -29.04 33.22 -2.88
C ILE A 201 -30.50 33.14 -3.36
N LEU A 202 -31.11 31.95 -3.28
CA LEU A 202 -32.53 31.82 -2.94
C LEU A 202 -32.86 30.41 -2.40
N ILE A 203 -32.19 30.00 -1.30
CA ILE A 203 -32.55 28.75 -0.58
C ILE A 203 -32.78 29.01 0.93
N LYS A 204 -32.64 30.25 1.42
CA LYS A 204 -32.78 30.53 2.87
C LYS A 204 -34.22 30.81 3.34
N ASP A 205 -35.15 31.17 2.46
CA ASP A 205 -36.50 31.59 2.88
C ASP A 205 -37.54 30.46 2.89
N THR A 206 -37.16 29.22 2.63
CA THR A 206 -38.09 28.07 2.62
C THR A 206 -38.02 27.21 3.88
N LEU A 207 -37.08 27.47 4.81
CA LEU A 207 -36.87 26.65 5.99
C LEU A 207 -37.41 27.22 7.31
N GLU A 208 -37.82 28.49 7.38
CA GLU A 208 -38.44 29.05 8.60
C GLU A 208 -39.95 28.77 8.72
N ASN A 209 -40.62 28.27 7.68
CA ASN A 209 -42.07 27.99 7.73
C ASN A 209 -42.44 26.54 8.12
N LEU A 210 -41.47 25.71 8.51
CA LEU A 210 -41.70 24.31 8.91
C LEU A 210 -41.54 24.03 10.42
N TYR A 211 -41.21 25.04 11.24
CA TYR A 211 -41.07 24.90 12.70
C TYR A 211 -42.13 25.63 13.54
N ALA A 212 -43.19 26.19 12.93
CA ALA A 212 -44.25 26.90 13.64
C ALA A 212 -45.57 26.12 13.81
N ARG A 213 -45.59 24.78 13.63
CA ARG A 213 -46.81 23.95 13.73
C ARG A 213 -46.61 22.57 14.38
N ILE A 214 -45.93 22.50 15.51
CA ILE A 214 -46.11 21.41 16.50
C ILE A 214 -46.12 22.03 17.89
#